data_AF-A0A820LR86-F1
#
_entry.id   AF-A0A820LR86-F1
#
_cell.length_a   1.000
_cell.length_b   1.000
_cell.length_c   1.000
_cell.angle_alpha   90.00
_cell.angle_beta   90.00
_cell.angle_gamma   90.00
#
_symmetry.space_group_name_H-M   'P 1'
#
loop_
_entity.id
_entity.type
_entity.pdbx_description
1 polymer ?
#
loop_
_entity_poly.entity_id
_entity_poly.type
_entity_poly.pdbx_seq_one_letter_code
_entity_poly.pdbx_strand_id
1 'polypeptide(L)'
;YGYIDSINTIYEGYWTFKMYDFVLRTDIDIFIYRHFATYIPQNCRFITGHGGYGTDFNRRKLERIAKDMGFAHVKISGMGSTWYGSPYDGYLVANQTLYGMLWLAQYEFAMPERESKLGTLMWPEWHYGVLLLYGQHLAINHLVGTNQIRLMIGDNLLDQSTTDDTLPYVQKGTRLNLHCWHTNIPFSKFAFKMGHYNQTHLEKYKNDKTVQAYAMRMALESKYMTLEELASYGRNKSLPS
;
A
#
# COMPACT_ATOMS: atom_id res chain seq x y z
N TYR A 1 10.11 -7.59 11.79
CA TYR A 1 9.28 -6.39 11.54
C TYR A 1 8.07 -6.83 10.72
N GLY A 2 6.84 -6.72 11.25
CA GLY A 2 5.66 -7.39 10.68
C GLY A 2 5.23 -6.93 9.27
N TYR A 3 5.66 -5.75 8.83
CA TYR A 3 5.29 -5.20 7.51
C TYR A 3 6.01 -5.86 6.32
N ILE A 4 7.15 -6.52 6.58
CA ILE A 4 7.98 -7.22 5.57
C ILE A 4 7.29 -8.50 5.07
N ASP A 5 6.46 -9.11 5.92
CA ASP A 5 5.88 -10.43 5.70
C ASP A 5 5.04 -10.51 4.41
N SER A 6 4.36 -9.40 4.07
CA SER A 6 3.53 -9.30 2.86
C SER A 6 4.33 -9.46 1.55
N ILE A 7 5.55 -8.94 1.47
CA ILE A 7 6.38 -9.10 0.26
C ILE A 7 6.99 -10.49 0.19
N ASN A 8 7.40 -11.06 1.31
CA ASN A 8 7.90 -12.44 1.33
C ASN A 8 6.81 -13.43 0.91
N THR A 9 5.58 -13.23 1.38
CA THR A 9 4.41 -14.03 0.98
C THR A 9 4.18 -14.00 -0.52
N ILE A 10 4.35 -12.83 -1.17
CA ILE A 10 4.20 -12.70 -2.62
C ILE A 10 5.34 -13.41 -3.36
N TYR A 11 6.57 -13.26 -2.87
CA TYR A 11 7.72 -13.94 -3.46
C TYR A 11 7.60 -15.46 -3.39
N GLU A 12 7.39 -16.02 -2.19
CA GLU A 12 7.32 -17.47 -1.97
C GLU A 12 6.02 -18.08 -2.52
N GLY A 13 4.92 -17.33 -2.44
CA GLY A 13 3.58 -17.79 -2.75
C GLY A 13 3.16 -17.66 -4.21
N TYR A 14 4.06 -17.30 -5.13
CA TYR A 14 3.73 -17.04 -6.54
C TYR A 14 2.86 -18.14 -7.18
N TRP A 15 3.17 -19.40 -6.89
CA TRP A 15 2.43 -20.55 -7.40
C TRP A 15 0.98 -20.62 -6.94
N THR A 16 0.64 -20.02 -5.78
CA THR A 16 -0.71 -20.01 -5.22
C THR A 16 -1.58 -18.93 -5.85
N PHE A 17 -1.02 -17.79 -6.24
CA PHE A 17 -1.79 -16.67 -6.79
C PHE A 17 -1.61 -16.44 -8.31
N LYS A 18 -0.78 -17.23 -9.00
CA LYS A 18 -0.66 -17.16 -10.47
C LYS A 18 -1.96 -17.45 -11.24
N MET A 19 -2.96 -18.03 -10.57
CA MET A 19 -4.26 -18.33 -11.16
C MET A 19 -5.19 -17.10 -11.28
N TYR A 20 -4.84 -15.98 -10.64
CA TYR A 20 -5.60 -14.74 -10.75
C TYR A 20 -5.09 -13.90 -11.91
N ASP A 21 -5.95 -13.10 -12.53
CA ASP A 21 -5.53 -12.14 -13.56
C ASP A 21 -4.70 -10.99 -12.96
N PHE A 22 -5.06 -10.58 -11.74
CA PHE A 22 -4.42 -9.48 -11.02
C PHE A 22 -4.29 -9.78 -9.53
N VAL A 23 -3.27 -9.17 -8.92
CA VAL A 23 -3.01 -9.24 -7.48
C VAL A 23 -2.82 -7.83 -6.92
N LEU A 24 -3.47 -7.57 -5.78
CA LEU A 24 -3.31 -6.34 -5.01
C LEU A 24 -2.46 -6.64 -3.79
N ARG A 25 -1.34 -5.92 -3.65
CA ARG A 25 -0.60 -5.81 -2.39
C ARG A 25 -0.96 -4.49 -1.74
N THR A 26 -1.26 -4.51 -0.45
CA THR A 26 -1.61 -3.31 0.31
C THR A 26 -1.18 -3.45 1.76
N ASP A 27 -1.04 -2.33 2.47
CA ASP A 27 -0.79 -2.35 3.91
C ASP A 27 -2.06 -2.72 4.69
N ILE A 28 -1.92 -3.12 5.96
CA ILE A 28 -3.06 -3.49 6.81
C ILE A 28 -3.89 -2.28 7.27
N ASP A 29 -3.36 -1.06 7.14
CA ASP A 29 -3.99 0.18 7.61
C ASP A 29 -4.70 0.94 6.48
N ILE A 30 -5.36 0.19 5.61
CA ILE A 30 -6.12 0.71 4.47
C ILE A 30 -7.58 0.24 4.50
N PHE A 31 -8.44 0.94 3.77
CA PHE A 31 -9.77 0.46 3.41
C PHE A 31 -9.85 0.27 1.89
N ILE A 32 -10.23 -0.94 1.44
CA ILE A 32 -10.58 -1.14 0.04
C ILE A 32 -11.84 -0.35 -0.27
N TYR A 33 -11.83 0.41 -1.35
CA TYR A 33 -12.91 1.28 -1.73
C TYR A 33 -13.86 0.61 -2.72
N ARG A 34 -15.12 1.06 -2.77
CA ARG A 34 -16.18 0.42 -3.57
C ARG A 34 -15.85 0.29 -5.06
N HIS A 35 -15.10 1.23 -5.64
CA HIS A 35 -14.73 1.17 -7.06
C HIS A 35 -13.72 0.06 -7.39
N PHE A 36 -13.00 -0.47 -6.39
CA PHE A 36 -12.04 -1.55 -6.61
C PHE A 36 -12.70 -2.80 -7.20
N ALA A 37 -13.92 -3.12 -6.77
CA ALA A 37 -14.65 -4.32 -7.18
C ALA A 37 -14.88 -4.44 -8.70
N THR A 38 -14.86 -3.33 -9.42
CA THR A 38 -15.05 -3.28 -10.88
C THR A 38 -13.84 -2.74 -11.63
N TYR A 39 -12.72 -2.51 -10.95
CA TYR A 39 -11.55 -1.88 -11.55
C TYR A 39 -10.58 -2.92 -12.11
N ILE A 40 -10.26 -2.76 -13.39
CA ILE A 40 -9.25 -3.55 -14.10
C ILE A 40 -8.16 -2.60 -14.62
N PRO A 41 -6.87 -2.86 -14.35
CA PRO A 41 -5.77 -2.05 -14.85
C PRO A 41 -5.78 -2.00 -16.39
N GLN A 42 -5.96 -0.81 -16.95
CA GLN A 42 -5.93 -0.64 -18.40
C GLN A 42 -4.56 -1.04 -18.95
N ASN A 43 -4.55 -1.75 -20.08
CA ASN A 43 -3.33 -2.19 -20.77
C ASN A 43 -2.38 -3.04 -19.91
N CYS A 44 -2.90 -3.79 -18.93
CA CYS A 44 -2.14 -4.65 -18.04
C CYS A 44 -0.94 -3.94 -17.37
N ARG A 45 -1.11 -2.67 -16.99
CA ARG A 45 -0.07 -1.90 -16.32
C ARG A 45 0.07 -2.32 -14.85
N PHE A 46 1.30 -2.27 -14.35
CA PHE A 46 1.59 -2.35 -12.93
C PHE A 46 1.36 -0.96 -12.32
N ILE A 47 0.45 -0.87 -11.36
CA ILE A 47 0.05 0.40 -10.75
C ILE A 47 0.61 0.46 -9.34
N THR A 48 1.20 1.59 -8.95
CA THR A 48 1.63 1.85 -7.57
C THR A 48 0.97 3.11 -7.03
N GLY A 49 0.67 3.15 -5.74
CA GLY A 49 0.21 4.36 -5.05
C GLY A 49 1.36 5.27 -4.65
N HIS A 50 1.14 6.06 -3.60
CA HIS A 50 2.05 7.11 -3.12
C HIS A 50 2.62 6.80 -1.73
N GLY A 51 3.89 7.13 -1.52
CA GLY A 51 4.61 6.92 -0.27
C GLY A 51 5.33 8.18 0.22
N GLY A 52 5.11 8.55 1.49
CA GLY A 52 5.62 9.78 2.10
C GLY A 52 7.14 9.86 2.34
N TYR A 53 7.94 8.88 1.90
CA TYR A 53 9.40 8.87 2.05
C TYR A 53 10.14 9.63 0.94
N GLY A 54 9.45 10.14 -0.09
CA GLY A 54 10.05 10.65 -1.32
C GLY A 54 10.81 11.99 -1.22
N THR A 55 11.64 12.20 -0.19
CA THR A 55 12.47 13.40 -0.03
C THR A 55 13.63 13.45 -1.01
N ASP A 56 14.18 14.65 -1.25
CA ASP A 56 15.35 14.83 -2.12
C ASP A 56 16.62 14.16 -1.58
N PHE A 57 16.72 14.01 -0.26
CA PHE A 57 17.76 13.21 0.36
C PHE A 57 17.63 11.74 -0.05
N ASN A 58 16.45 11.14 0.16
CA ASN A 58 16.21 9.73 -0.16
C ASN A 58 16.35 9.46 -1.66
N ARG A 59 15.83 10.34 -2.53
CA ARG A 59 15.96 10.23 -3.99
C ARG A 59 17.42 10.12 -4.42
N ARG A 60 18.27 11.05 -4.00
CA ARG A 60 19.70 11.07 -4.36
C ARG A 60 20.44 9.87 -3.77
N LYS A 61 20.14 9.50 -2.52
CA LYS A 61 20.77 8.34 -1.88
C LYS A 61 20.39 7.03 -2.58
N LEU A 62 19.12 6.84 -2.94
CA LEU A 62 18.66 5.64 -3.64
C LEU A 62 19.16 5.57 -5.09
N GLU A 63 19.32 6.70 -5.78
CA GLU A 63 19.96 6.75 -7.10
C GLU A 63 21.43 6.29 -7.02
N ARG A 64 22.19 6.77 -6.03
CA ARG A 64 23.56 6.28 -5.77
C ARG A 64 23.56 4.78 -5.48
N ILE A 65 22.70 4.31 -4.57
CA ILE A 65 22.66 2.89 -4.17
C ILE A 65 22.31 2.00 -5.36
N ALA A 66 21.37 2.41 -6.22
CA ALA A 66 21.07 1.68 -7.44
C ALA A 66 22.31 1.54 -8.34
N LYS A 67 23.10 2.61 -8.49
CA LYS A 67 24.37 2.55 -9.23
C LYS A 67 25.35 1.56 -8.59
N ASP A 68 25.50 1.58 -7.27
CA ASP A 68 26.41 0.68 -6.54
C ASP A 68 25.97 -0.80 -6.67
N MET A 69 24.66 -1.05 -6.77
CA MET A 69 24.09 -2.38 -7.02
C MET A 69 24.11 -2.81 -8.50
N GLY A 70 24.50 -1.93 -9.43
CA GLY A 70 24.40 -2.17 -10.87
C GLY A 70 22.96 -2.15 -11.40
N PHE A 71 22.03 -1.56 -10.67
CA PHE A 71 20.63 -1.44 -11.07
C PHE A 71 20.40 -0.22 -11.96
N ALA A 72 19.53 -0.39 -12.96
CA ALA A 72 18.96 0.74 -13.69
C ALA A 72 18.14 1.63 -12.73
N HIS A 73 18.24 2.96 -12.91
CA HIS A 73 17.44 3.92 -12.15
C HIS A 73 16.86 4.98 -13.09
N VAL A 74 15.53 5.03 -13.18
CA VAL A 74 14.79 5.92 -14.10
C VAL A 74 14.17 7.12 -13.38
N LYS A 75 14.65 7.43 -12.17
CA LYS A 75 14.28 8.61 -11.37
C LYS A 75 12.81 8.67 -10.97
N ILE A 76 12.13 7.53 -10.92
CA ILE A 76 10.79 7.41 -10.35
C ILE A 76 10.95 7.43 -8.82
N SER A 77 10.09 8.16 -8.12
CA SER A 77 10.21 8.33 -6.67
C SER A 77 8.85 8.42 -5.99
N GLY A 78 8.84 8.28 -4.65
CA GLY A 78 7.62 8.44 -3.85
C GLY A 78 6.56 7.37 -4.10
N MET A 79 6.93 6.20 -4.62
CA MET A 79 6.00 5.09 -4.86
C MET A 79 5.57 4.47 -3.53
N GLY A 80 4.26 4.37 -3.32
CA GLY A 80 3.64 3.81 -2.13
C GLY A 80 3.84 2.31 -1.98
N SER A 81 3.50 1.81 -0.80
CA SER A 81 3.62 0.37 -0.52
C SER A 81 2.52 -0.42 -1.24
N THR A 82 1.41 0.22 -1.59
CA THR A 82 0.31 -0.42 -2.30
C THR A 82 0.59 -0.48 -3.79
N TRP A 83 0.38 -1.65 -4.38
CA TRP A 83 0.46 -1.83 -5.82
C TRP A 83 -0.51 -2.90 -6.32
N TYR A 84 -0.91 -2.77 -7.58
CA TYR A 84 -1.88 -3.63 -8.26
C TYR A 84 -1.37 -3.96 -9.67
N GLY A 85 -1.29 -5.24 -10.01
CA GLY A 85 -0.74 -5.68 -11.29
C GLY A 85 -0.91 -7.16 -11.53
N SER A 86 -0.31 -7.68 -12.61
CA SER A 86 -0.35 -9.12 -12.88
C SER A 86 0.42 -9.90 -11.79
N PRO A 87 0.07 -11.18 -11.54
CA PRO A 87 0.85 -12.03 -10.63
C PRO A 87 2.35 -12.05 -10.94
N TYR A 88 2.72 -12.05 -12.22
CA TYR A 88 4.11 -12.14 -12.63
C TYR A 88 4.87 -10.83 -12.33
N ASP A 89 4.27 -9.67 -12.64
CA ASP A 89 4.87 -8.38 -12.27
C ASP A 89 5.01 -8.25 -10.75
N GLY A 90 3.99 -8.67 -10.01
CA GLY A 90 4.01 -8.69 -8.54
C GLY A 90 5.14 -9.57 -7.99
N TYR A 91 5.36 -10.75 -8.58
CA TYR A 91 6.49 -11.62 -8.24
C TYR A 91 7.84 -10.98 -8.54
N LEU A 92 8.02 -10.38 -9.73
CA LEU A 92 9.27 -9.70 -10.11
C LEU A 92 9.59 -8.56 -9.13
N VAL A 93 8.59 -7.71 -8.85
CA VAL A 93 8.73 -6.60 -7.90
C VAL A 93 9.04 -7.13 -6.51
N ALA A 94 8.36 -8.16 -6.02
CA ALA A 94 8.60 -8.73 -4.69
C ALA A 94 10.01 -9.32 -4.57
N ASN A 95 10.42 -10.16 -5.53
CA ASN A 95 11.76 -10.76 -5.55
C ASN A 95 12.85 -9.68 -5.53
N GLN A 96 12.75 -8.70 -6.42
CA GLN A 96 13.75 -7.64 -6.53
C GLN A 96 13.74 -6.71 -5.30
N THR A 97 12.57 -6.51 -4.69
CA THR A 97 12.42 -5.75 -3.44
C THR A 97 13.13 -6.44 -2.30
N LEU A 98 12.99 -7.76 -2.12
CA LEU A 98 13.70 -8.52 -1.10
C LEU A 98 15.21 -8.37 -1.25
N TYR A 99 15.73 -8.49 -2.48
CA TYR A 99 17.16 -8.28 -2.75
C TYR A 99 17.62 -6.86 -2.36
N GLY A 100 16.85 -5.83 -2.75
CA GLY A 100 17.13 -4.45 -2.37
C GLY A 100 17.10 -4.23 -0.85
N MET A 101 16.12 -4.81 -0.15
CA MET A 101 16.02 -4.73 1.30
C MET A 101 17.22 -5.38 2.00
N LEU A 102 17.66 -6.55 1.53
CA LEU A 102 18.84 -7.24 2.07
C LEU A 102 20.10 -6.41 1.87
N TRP A 103 20.32 -5.87 0.67
CA TRP A 103 21.45 -4.98 0.40
C TRP A 103 21.45 -3.76 1.30
N LEU A 104 20.31 -3.05 1.37
CA LEU A 104 20.16 -1.86 2.20
C LEU A 104 20.43 -2.17 3.67
N ALA A 105 19.82 -3.24 4.20
CA ALA A 105 20.02 -3.64 5.57
C ALA A 105 21.48 -4.03 5.84
N GLN A 106 22.19 -4.66 4.91
CA GLN A 106 23.55 -5.12 5.12
C GLN A 106 24.59 -4.00 4.99
N TYR A 107 24.44 -3.12 3.99
CA TYR A 107 25.49 -2.19 3.58
C TYR A 107 25.17 -0.71 3.80
N GLU A 108 23.90 -0.34 3.96
CA GLU A 108 23.46 1.06 3.92
C GLU A 108 22.85 1.57 5.23
N PHE A 109 22.44 0.65 6.13
CA PHE A 109 21.94 0.95 7.47
C PHE A 109 22.90 0.46 8.55
N ALA A 110 23.26 1.36 9.45
CA ALA A 110 24.05 1.09 10.63
C ALA A 110 23.24 0.31 11.69
N MET A 111 23.94 -0.38 12.58
CA MET A 111 23.34 -1.21 13.62
C MET A 111 22.26 -0.49 14.45
N PRO A 112 22.44 0.76 14.94
CA PRO A 112 21.40 1.45 15.70
C PRO A 112 20.11 1.73 14.91
N GLU A 113 20.23 1.96 13.60
CA GLU A 113 19.07 2.15 12.70
C GLU A 113 18.30 0.84 12.58
N ARG A 114 19.00 -0.29 12.35
CA ARG A 114 18.41 -1.62 12.20
C ARG A 114 17.74 -2.11 13.47
N GLU A 115 18.33 -1.81 14.62
CA GLU A 115 17.81 -2.15 15.95
C GLU A 115 16.67 -1.22 16.41
N SER A 116 16.19 -0.32 15.55
CA SER A 116 15.11 0.63 15.87
C SER A 116 15.40 1.55 17.06
N LYS A 117 16.68 1.72 17.45
CA LYS A 117 17.09 2.58 18.57
C LYS A 117 16.88 4.08 18.29
N LEU A 118 16.79 4.46 17.02
CA LEU A 118 16.56 5.85 16.60
C LEU A 118 15.07 6.22 16.48
N GLY A 119 14.15 5.26 16.67
CA GLY A 119 12.72 5.50 16.52
C GLY A 119 12.38 6.20 15.20
N THR A 120 11.58 7.28 15.26
CA THR A 120 11.19 8.10 14.11
C THR A 120 12.10 9.31 13.89
N LEU A 121 13.26 9.40 14.55
CA LEU A 121 14.15 10.56 14.43
C LEU A 121 14.59 10.82 12.98
N MET A 122 14.83 9.74 12.25
CA MET A 122 15.23 9.77 10.84
C MET A 122 14.02 9.76 9.90
N TRP A 123 12.80 9.97 10.38
CA TRP A 123 11.65 10.09 9.48
C TRP A 123 11.49 11.56 9.04
N PRO A 124 11.26 11.86 7.74
CA PRO A 124 11.12 10.94 6.60
C PRO A 124 12.45 10.57 5.90
N GLU A 125 13.58 11.11 6.33
CA GLU A 125 14.88 10.93 5.69
C GLU A 125 15.69 9.75 6.25
N TRP A 126 15.74 8.65 5.51
CA TRP A 126 16.51 7.46 5.85
C TRP A 126 16.06 6.72 7.12
N HIS A 127 14.79 6.34 7.17
CA HIS A 127 14.20 5.62 8.30
C HIS A 127 14.12 4.11 8.04
N TYR A 128 14.74 3.30 8.91
CA TYR A 128 14.74 1.84 8.75
C TYR A 128 13.34 1.21 8.77
N GLY A 129 12.37 1.82 9.46
CA GLY A 129 11.00 1.32 9.52
C GLY A 129 10.26 1.32 8.18
N VAL A 130 10.81 1.98 7.15
CA VAL A 130 10.31 1.94 5.76
C VAL A 130 11.28 1.26 4.79
N LEU A 131 12.12 0.35 5.28
CA LEU A 131 13.05 -0.44 4.45
C LEU A 131 12.37 -1.07 3.23
N LEU A 132 11.13 -1.54 3.40
CA LEU A 132 10.28 -2.05 2.32
C LEU A 132 10.13 -1.05 1.15
N LEU A 133 9.83 0.21 1.47
CA LEU A 133 9.62 1.25 0.46
C LEU A 133 10.92 1.58 -0.29
N TYR A 134 12.05 1.57 0.41
CA TYR A 134 13.36 1.76 -0.22
C TYR A 134 13.75 0.59 -1.13
N GLY A 135 13.55 -0.66 -0.68
CA GLY A 135 13.79 -1.83 -1.52
C GLY A 135 12.90 -1.84 -2.77
N GLN A 136 11.61 -1.52 -2.59
CA GLN A 136 10.66 -1.44 -3.70
C GLN A 136 11.00 -0.30 -4.67
N HIS A 137 11.49 0.84 -4.16
CA HIS A 137 11.97 1.93 -5.00
C HIS A 137 13.07 1.47 -5.95
N LEU A 138 14.06 0.75 -5.43
CA LEU A 138 15.15 0.20 -6.24
C LEU A 138 14.63 -0.83 -7.25
N ALA A 139 13.75 -1.73 -6.80
CA ALA A 139 13.15 -2.76 -7.64
C ALA A 139 12.35 -2.20 -8.81
N ILE A 140 11.38 -1.31 -8.57
CA ILE A 140 10.52 -0.74 -9.61
C ILE A 140 11.35 0.07 -10.60
N ASN A 141 12.28 0.91 -10.12
CA ASN A 141 13.17 1.66 -11.01
C ASN A 141 13.99 0.74 -11.92
N HIS A 142 14.53 -0.35 -11.38
CA HIS A 142 15.30 -1.31 -12.16
C HIS A 142 14.44 -2.03 -13.21
N LEU A 143 13.29 -2.54 -12.80
CA LEU A 143 12.39 -3.31 -13.67
C LEU A 143 11.78 -2.43 -14.77
N VAL A 144 11.46 -1.16 -14.48
CA VAL A 144 11.04 -0.20 -15.51
C VAL A 144 12.20 0.15 -16.45
N GLY A 145 13.38 0.46 -15.91
CA GLY A 145 14.55 0.81 -16.72
C GLY A 145 15.04 -0.32 -17.65
N THR A 146 14.73 -1.57 -17.30
CA THR A 146 15.01 -2.77 -18.10
C THR A 146 13.82 -3.28 -18.89
N ASN A 147 12.72 -2.51 -18.94
CA ASN A 147 11.49 -2.84 -19.68
C ASN A 147 10.83 -4.18 -19.26
N GLN A 148 11.06 -4.65 -18.03
CA GLN A 148 10.44 -5.86 -17.50
C GLN A 148 9.01 -5.62 -17.00
N ILE A 149 8.70 -4.40 -16.55
CA ILE A 149 7.35 -4.00 -16.14
C ILE A 149 6.94 -2.67 -16.78
N ARG A 150 5.65 -2.48 -16.99
CA ARG A 150 5.06 -1.21 -17.47
C ARG A 150 4.35 -0.49 -16.33
N LEU A 151 5.04 0.48 -15.74
CA LEU A 151 4.53 1.22 -14.58
C LEU A 151 3.48 2.27 -14.96
N MET A 152 2.45 2.39 -14.12
CA MET A 152 1.56 3.54 -14.03
C MET A 152 1.62 4.09 -12.61
N ILE A 153 1.90 5.39 -12.48
CA ILE A 153 1.75 6.08 -11.20
C ILE A 153 0.26 6.30 -10.94
N GLY A 154 -0.24 5.65 -9.90
CA GLY A 154 -1.66 5.60 -9.52
C GLY A 154 -2.01 6.57 -8.41
N ASP A 155 -1.37 7.74 -8.32
CA ASP A 155 -1.57 8.72 -7.24
C ASP A 155 -3.02 9.23 -7.09
N ASN A 156 -3.85 9.03 -8.11
CA ASN A 156 -5.29 9.31 -8.11
C ASN A 156 -6.13 8.01 -8.11
N LEU A 157 -5.57 6.90 -7.63
CA LEU A 157 -6.23 5.59 -7.60
C LEU A 157 -5.93 4.90 -6.28
N LEU A 158 -4.65 4.76 -5.95
CA LEU A 158 -4.16 4.08 -4.78
C LEU A 158 -3.67 5.09 -3.72
N ASP A 159 -3.62 4.63 -2.48
CA ASP A 159 -3.15 5.34 -1.28
C ASP A 159 -3.81 6.70 -1.03
N GLN A 160 -5.10 6.81 -1.39
CA GLN A 160 -5.90 8.02 -1.21
C GLN A 160 -6.11 8.32 0.26
N SER A 161 -6.04 9.58 0.68
CA SER A 161 -6.14 9.89 2.11
C SER A 161 -7.53 9.62 2.66
N THR A 162 -7.61 8.96 3.81
CA THR A 162 -8.85 8.89 4.60
C THR A 162 -9.27 10.25 5.18
N THR A 163 -8.40 11.26 5.13
CA THR A 163 -8.69 12.61 5.61
C THR A 163 -9.38 13.49 4.56
N ASP A 164 -9.40 13.08 3.30
CA ASP A 164 -9.99 13.89 2.23
C ASP A 164 -11.48 14.07 2.47
N ASP A 165 -11.92 15.32 2.58
CA ASP A 165 -13.32 15.70 2.84
C ASP A 165 -14.19 15.68 1.57
N THR A 166 -13.58 15.39 0.42
CA THR A 166 -14.28 15.30 -0.86
C THR A 166 -15.37 14.22 -0.86
N LEU A 167 -16.40 14.44 -1.68
CA LEU A 167 -17.48 13.47 -1.82
C LEU A 167 -16.93 12.10 -2.29
N PRO A 168 -17.57 10.99 -1.88
CA PRO A 168 -17.18 9.63 -2.25
C PRO A 168 -17.32 9.38 -3.76
N TYR A 169 -18.06 10.25 -4.45
CA TYR A 169 -18.43 10.15 -5.87
C TYR A 169 -17.66 11.11 -6.79
N VAL A 170 -16.63 11.83 -6.31
CA VAL A 170 -15.99 12.91 -7.09
C VAL A 170 -15.41 12.44 -8.43
N GLN A 171 -15.21 11.14 -8.65
CA GLN A 171 -15.37 10.53 -9.98
C GLN A 171 -15.40 9.00 -9.82
N LYS A 172 -16.24 8.30 -10.59
CA LYS A 172 -16.20 6.84 -10.66
C LYS A 172 -14.82 6.42 -11.19
N GLY A 173 -14.10 5.57 -10.47
CA GLY A 173 -12.80 5.06 -10.90
C GLY A 173 -11.58 5.92 -10.55
N THR A 174 -11.69 6.87 -9.62
CA THR A 174 -10.55 7.68 -9.13
C THR A 174 -10.09 7.32 -7.71
N ARG A 175 -10.63 6.26 -7.09
CA ARG A 175 -10.23 5.81 -5.73
C ARG A 175 -10.46 4.31 -5.59
N LEU A 176 -9.41 3.57 -5.28
CA LEU A 176 -9.39 2.12 -5.17
C LEU A 176 -9.12 1.64 -3.75
N ASN A 177 -8.23 2.30 -3.01
CA ASN A 177 -8.07 2.13 -1.57
C ASN A 177 -7.90 3.50 -0.88
N LEU A 178 -8.17 3.50 0.42
CA LEU A 178 -8.00 4.66 1.30
C LEU A 178 -6.94 4.33 2.35
N HIS A 179 -5.90 5.13 2.47
CA HIS A 179 -4.82 4.96 3.45
C HIS A 179 -5.09 5.74 4.73
N CYS A 180 -4.93 5.06 5.86
CA CYS A 180 -4.96 5.67 7.19
C CYS A 180 -3.57 6.19 7.57
N TRP A 181 -3.18 7.32 6.97
CA TRP A 181 -2.01 8.08 7.39
C TRP A 181 -2.07 8.42 8.88
N HIS A 182 -0.94 8.79 9.49
CA HIS A 182 -0.88 9.11 10.92
C HIS A 182 -1.65 10.41 11.24
N THR A 183 -2.96 10.28 11.40
CA THR A 183 -3.91 11.36 11.68
C THR A 183 -4.92 10.92 12.73
N ASN A 184 -5.51 11.90 13.40
CA ASN A 184 -6.66 11.70 14.29
C ASN A 184 -7.99 12.14 13.65
N ILE A 185 -7.95 12.63 12.42
CA ILE A 185 -9.11 13.23 11.76
C ILE A 185 -9.39 12.47 10.47
N PRO A 186 -10.57 11.86 10.30
CA PRO A 186 -11.61 11.50 11.28
C PRO A 186 -11.57 10.03 11.71
N PHE A 187 -10.69 9.23 11.10
CA PHE A 187 -10.39 7.87 11.52
C PHE A 187 -8.91 7.78 11.92
N SER A 188 -8.65 7.24 13.11
CA SER A 188 -7.32 6.97 13.62
C SER A 188 -7.16 5.48 13.83
N LYS A 189 -6.20 4.87 13.13
CA LYS A 189 -5.85 3.45 13.32
C LYS A 189 -5.41 3.15 14.75
N PHE A 190 -4.76 4.12 15.42
CA PHE A 190 -4.36 3.99 16.82
C PHE A 190 -5.58 4.00 17.74
N ALA A 191 -6.51 4.94 17.56
CA ALA A 191 -7.74 4.99 18.34
C ALA A 191 -8.61 3.74 18.11
N PHE A 192 -8.64 3.22 16.88
CA PHE A 192 -9.32 1.98 16.54
C PHE A 192 -8.72 0.79 17.30
N LYS A 193 -7.39 0.63 17.26
CA LYS A 193 -6.66 -0.43 17.97
C LYS A 193 -6.84 -0.35 19.48
N MET A 194 -6.95 0.85 20.04
CA MET A 194 -7.20 1.08 21.48
C MET A 194 -8.68 0.93 21.88
N GLY A 195 -9.58 0.63 20.94
CA GLY A 195 -11.01 0.45 21.24
C GLY A 195 -11.78 1.76 21.48
N HIS A 196 -11.21 2.93 21.19
CA HIS A 196 -11.87 4.22 21.44
C HIS A 196 -13.16 4.42 20.64
N TYR A 197 -13.38 3.64 19.58
CA TYR A 197 -14.62 3.64 18.79
C TYR A 197 -15.67 2.61 19.26
N ASN A 198 -15.49 1.94 20.41
CA ASN A 198 -16.42 0.90 20.87
C ASN A 198 -17.83 1.45 21.22
N GLN A 199 -17.93 2.72 21.58
CA GLN A 199 -19.20 3.38 21.86
C GLN A 199 -19.76 4.14 20.64
N THR A 200 -19.06 4.09 19.51
CA THR A 200 -19.48 4.78 18.29
C THR A 200 -20.55 3.96 17.57
N HIS A 201 -21.72 4.53 17.37
CA HIS A 201 -22.84 3.87 16.68
C HIS A 201 -22.73 3.94 15.16
N LEU A 202 -22.94 2.80 14.49
CA LEU A 202 -22.89 2.66 13.03
C LEU A 202 -23.89 3.57 12.30
N GLU A 203 -25.07 3.82 12.89
CA GLU A 203 -26.14 4.66 12.35
C GLU A 203 -25.65 6.04 11.90
N LYS A 204 -24.69 6.62 12.63
CA LYS A 204 -24.10 7.93 12.32
C LYS A 204 -23.39 7.97 10.97
N TYR A 205 -22.98 6.81 10.44
CA TYR A 205 -22.16 6.67 9.23
C TYR A 205 -22.86 5.89 8.11
N LYS A 206 -24.13 5.49 8.27
CA LYS A 206 -24.86 4.69 7.28
C LYS A 206 -24.93 5.30 5.88
N ASN A 207 -25.04 6.63 5.81
CA ASN A 207 -25.17 7.34 4.54
C ASN A 207 -23.83 7.55 3.81
N ASP A 208 -22.70 7.25 4.47
CA ASP A 208 -21.31 7.37 3.98
C ASP A 208 -21.02 8.38 2.86
N LYS A 209 -21.56 9.60 3.02
CA LYS A 209 -21.49 10.67 2.03
C LYS A 209 -20.12 11.35 1.91
N THR A 210 -19.12 10.86 2.64
CA THR A 210 -17.72 11.33 2.60
C THR A 210 -16.80 10.11 2.67
N VAL A 211 -15.59 10.24 2.12
CA VAL A 211 -14.51 9.23 2.24
C VAL A 211 -14.27 8.85 3.70
N GLN A 212 -14.26 9.88 4.54
CA GLN A 212 -14.19 9.82 5.98
C GLN A 212 -15.27 8.95 6.62
N ALA A 213 -16.54 9.17 6.26
CA ALA A 213 -17.66 8.41 6.78
C ALA A 213 -17.62 6.95 6.29
N TYR A 214 -17.20 6.71 5.05
CA TYR A 214 -16.99 5.36 4.52
C TYR A 214 -15.94 4.59 5.32
N ALA A 215 -14.76 5.19 5.54
CA ALA A 215 -13.68 4.58 6.32
C ALA A 215 -14.13 4.23 7.75
N MET A 216 -14.81 5.17 8.43
CA MET A 216 -15.36 4.93 9.77
C MET A 216 -16.42 3.81 9.76
N ARG A 217 -17.32 3.81 8.77
CA ARG A 217 -18.36 2.78 8.64
C ARG A 217 -17.74 1.40 8.49
N MET A 218 -16.80 1.24 7.56
CA MET A 218 -16.08 -0.02 7.33
C MET A 218 -15.35 -0.51 8.59
N ALA A 219 -14.73 0.41 9.33
CA ALA A 219 -14.07 0.09 10.59
C ALA A 219 -15.05 -0.39 11.67
N LEU A 220 -16.21 0.27 11.80
CA LEU A 220 -17.23 -0.15 12.77
C LEU A 220 -17.86 -1.49 12.36
N GLU A 221 -18.21 -1.66 11.08
CA GLU A 221 -18.74 -2.93 10.56
C GLU A 221 -17.80 -4.11 10.85
N SER A 222 -16.48 -3.93 10.70
CA SER A 222 -15.52 -5.00 10.98
C SER A 222 -15.45 -5.46 12.44
N LYS A 223 -15.99 -4.67 13.38
CA LYS A 223 -16.11 -5.06 14.80
C LYS A 223 -17.37 -5.87 15.10
N TYR A 224 -18.45 -5.60 14.37
CA TYR A 224 -19.78 -6.14 14.68
C TYR A 224 -20.19 -7.28 13.76
N MET A 225 -19.48 -7.49 12.65
CA MET A 225 -19.77 -8.57 11.72
C MET A 225 -19.34 -9.92 12.31
N THR A 226 -20.31 -10.77 12.59
CA THR A 226 -20.06 -12.17 12.93
C THR A 226 -19.43 -12.91 11.74
N LEU A 227 -18.75 -14.04 11.99
CA LEU A 227 -18.21 -14.88 10.91
C LEU A 227 -19.31 -15.36 9.95
N GLU A 228 -20.52 -15.59 10.45
CA GLU A 228 -21.69 -15.97 9.65
C GLU A 228 -22.16 -14.83 8.75
N GLU A 229 -22.25 -13.61 9.28
CA GLU A 229 -22.58 -12.42 8.49
C GLU A 229 -21.52 -12.16 7.42
N LEU A 230 -20.24 -12.29 7.75
CA LEU A 230 -19.13 -12.15 6.79
C LEU A 230 -19.22 -13.19 5.67
N ALA A 231 -19.50 -14.46 6.00
CA ALA A 231 -19.67 -15.53 5.04
C ALA A 231 -20.94 -15.38 4.18
N SER A 232 -21.96 -14.68 4.67
CA SER A 232 -23.19 -14.36 3.90
C SER A 232 -22.98 -13.19 2.93
N TYR A 233 -22.14 -12.22 3.30
CA TYR A 233 -21.87 -11.02 2.52
C TYR A 233 -21.22 -11.32 1.16
N GLY A 234 -20.36 -12.35 1.11
CA GLY A 234 -19.74 -12.84 -0.12
C GLY A 234 -20.67 -13.62 -1.06
N ARG A 235 -21.83 -14.08 -0.57
CA ARG A 235 -22.80 -14.89 -1.35
C ARG A 235 -23.98 -14.09 -1.90
N ASN A 236 -24.33 -12.97 -1.27
CA ASN A 236 -25.60 -12.26 -1.52
C ASN A 236 -25.52 -11.03 -2.42
N LYS A 237 -24.40 -10.77 -3.10
CA LYS A 237 -24.34 -9.75 -4.15
C LYS A 237 -23.97 -10.39 -5.48
N SER A 238 -24.99 -10.90 -6.17
CA SER A 238 -25.01 -10.79 -7.62
C SER A 238 -24.74 -9.33 -7.96
N LEU A 239 -23.60 -9.08 -8.61
CA LEU A 239 -23.27 -7.75 -9.11
C LEU A 239 -24.43 -7.31 -10.02
N PRO A 240 -25.01 -6.10 -9.83
CA PRO A 240 -25.96 -5.60 -10.79
C PRO A 240 -25.28 -5.55 -12.16
N SER A 241 -25.93 -6.21 -13.12
CA SER A 241 -25.55 -6.28 -14.54
C SER A 241 -25.26 -4.92 -15.15
#